data_AF-A0AAD9X1G8-F1
#
_entry.id   AF-A0AAD9X1G8-F1
#
_cell.length_a   1.000
_cell.length_b   1.000
_cell.length_c   1.000
_cell.angle_alpha   90.00
_cell.angle_beta   90.00
_cell.angle_gamma   90.00
#
_symmetry.space_group_name_H-M   'P 1'
#
loop_
_entity.id
_entity.type
_entity.pdbx_description
1 polymer ?
#
loop_
_entity_poly.entity_id
_entity_poly.type
_entity_poly.pdbx_seq_one_letter_code
_entity_poly.pdbx_strand_id
1 'polypeptide(L)'
;MICVELNKFCGILRNLGSVGVDFSDFSFLLCLGAVFLGLLLVLMMVVWCFLACRRQSMCFEKVVYTEISWFDEAEHSSGAIGARLTTDTVAVRSLVGDALALLVQNIAKVVAALVIAFKSNGELALLILVLFPLMGISGYI
;
A
#
# COMPACT_ATOMS: atom_id res chain seq x y z
N MET A 1 9.35 -10.07 7.02
CA MET A 1 8.03 -9.69 7.58
C MET A 1 6.87 -10.23 6.73
N ILE A 2 6.89 -10.04 5.41
CA ILE A 2 5.87 -10.53 4.45
C ILE A 2 5.57 -12.05 4.50
N CYS A 3 6.54 -12.91 4.88
CA CYS A 3 6.32 -14.37 4.94
C CYS A 3 5.36 -14.84 6.05
N VAL A 4 5.19 -14.09 7.14
CA VAL A 4 4.30 -14.49 8.26
C VAL A 4 2.84 -14.30 7.87
N GLU A 5 2.48 -13.19 7.23
CA GLU A 5 1.14 -12.98 6.68
C GLU A 5 0.78 -14.02 5.61
N LEU A 6 1.73 -14.41 4.76
CA LEU A 6 1.52 -15.39 3.69
C LEU A 6 1.18 -16.79 4.24
N ASN A 7 1.83 -17.22 5.32
CA ASN A 7 1.55 -18.52 5.96
C ASN A 7 0.15 -18.52 6.63
N LYS A 8 -0.21 -17.43 7.31
CA LYS A 8 -1.57 -17.25 7.86
C LYS A 8 -2.65 -17.21 6.77
N PHE A 9 -2.39 -16.54 5.65
CA PHE A 9 -3.31 -16.51 4.50
C PHE A 9 -3.50 -17.89 3.86
N CYS A 10 -2.43 -18.66 3.70
CA CYS A 10 -2.50 -20.02 3.17
C CYS A 10 -3.29 -20.97 4.10
N GLY A 11 -3.17 -20.80 5.42
CA GLY A 11 -3.97 -21.54 6.40
C GLY A 11 -5.47 -21.23 6.31
N ILE A 12 -5.83 -19.96 6.12
CA ILE A 12 -7.22 -19.53 5.96
C ILE A 12 -7.80 -20.03 4.62
N LEU A 13 -7.02 -19.97 3.53
CA LEU A 13 -7.43 -20.46 2.21
C LEU A 13 -7.70 -21.98 2.18
N ARG A 14 -6.94 -22.77 2.94
CA ARG A 14 -7.11 -24.23 3.00
C ARG A 14 -8.41 -24.65 3.71
N ASN A 15 -8.91 -23.82 4.62
CA ASN A 15 -10.13 -24.10 5.39
C ASN A 15 -11.40 -23.62 4.66
N LEU A 16 -11.26 -22.63 3.76
CA LEU A 16 -12.35 -22.07 2.95
C LEU A 16 -12.78 -22.95 1.76
N GLY A 17 -11.97 -23.92 1.34
CA GLY A 17 -12.31 -24.86 0.25
C GLY A 17 -13.47 -25.81 0.54
N SER A 18 -14.02 -25.81 1.75
CA SER A 18 -15.18 -26.64 2.13
C SER A 18 -16.54 -25.97 1.87
N VAL A 19 -16.58 -24.70 1.50
CA VAL A 19 -17.82 -23.94 1.28
C VAL A 19 -18.03 -23.76 -0.22
N GLY A 20 -19.04 -24.43 -0.77
CA GLY A 20 -19.34 -24.49 -2.21
C GLY A 20 -19.74 -23.14 -2.83
N VAL A 21 -18.74 -22.32 -3.16
CA VAL A 21 -18.82 -21.20 -4.10
C VAL A 21 -18.10 -21.64 -5.37
N ASP A 22 -18.74 -21.51 -6.53
CA ASP A 22 -18.22 -22.02 -7.79
C ASP A 22 -16.79 -21.52 -8.08
N PHE A 23 -15.83 -22.45 -8.15
CA PHE A 23 -14.38 -22.20 -8.28
C PHE A 23 -14.02 -21.33 -9.50
N SER A 24 -14.88 -21.36 -10.53
CA SER A 24 -14.75 -20.58 -11.76
C SER A 24 -14.91 -19.07 -11.51
N ASP A 25 -15.97 -18.65 -10.83
CA ASP A 25 -16.28 -17.22 -10.65
C ASP A 25 -15.29 -16.53 -9.70
N PHE A 26 -14.79 -17.28 -8.71
CA PHE A 26 -13.76 -16.79 -7.79
C PHE A 26 -12.43 -16.53 -8.50
N SER A 27 -12.03 -17.42 -9.41
CA SER A 27 -10.79 -17.25 -10.18
C SER A 27 -10.86 -16.03 -11.11
N PHE A 28 -11.98 -15.81 -11.78
CA PHE A 28 -12.19 -14.65 -12.65
C PHE A 28 -12.21 -13.33 -11.86
N LEU A 29 -12.92 -13.27 -10.73
CA LEU A 29 -13.00 -12.07 -9.90
C LEU A 29 -11.64 -11.71 -9.28
N LEU A 30 -10.87 -12.70 -8.85
CA LEU A 30 -9.56 -12.50 -8.23
C LEU A 30 -8.51 -12.10 -9.27
N CYS A 31 -8.56 -12.68 -10.47
CA CYS A 31 -7.73 -12.26 -11.60
C CYS A 31 -8.07 -10.84 -12.08
N LEU A 32 -9.36 -10.53 -12.33
CA LEU A 32 -9.78 -9.18 -12.71
C LEU A 32 -9.48 -8.15 -11.62
N GLY A 33 -9.72 -8.50 -10.36
CA GLY A 33 -9.39 -7.67 -9.21
C GLY A 33 -7.90 -7.40 -9.10
N ALA A 34 -7.05 -8.43 -9.23
CA ALA A 34 -5.60 -8.28 -9.18
C ALA A 34 -5.06 -7.45 -10.35
N VAL A 35 -5.58 -7.66 -11.57
CA VAL A 35 -5.19 -6.88 -12.76
C VAL A 35 -5.64 -5.43 -12.63
N PHE A 36 -6.87 -5.19 -12.20
CA PHE A 36 -7.41 -3.83 -12.00
C PHE A 36 -6.67 -3.10 -10.88
N LEU A 37 -6.41 -3.76 -9.76
CA LEU A 37 -5.66 -3.22 -8.63
C LEU A 37 -4.21 -2.93 -9.02
N GLY A 38 -3.56 -3.84 -9.75
CA GLY A 38 -2.22 -3.65 -10.29
C GLY A 38 -2.16 -2.46 -11.25
N LEU A 39 -3.12 -2.35 -12.17
CA LEU A 39 -3.23 -1.21 -13.07
C LEU A 39 -3.44 0.10 -12.31
N LEU A 40 -4.34 0.13 -11.32
CA LEU A 40 -4.58 1.30 -10.47
C LEU A 40 -3.32 1.71 -9.69
N LEU A 41 -2.60 0.75 -9.13
CA LEU A 41 -1.33 1.00 -8.42
C LEU A 41 -0.26 1.56 -9.36
N VAL A 42 -0.16 1.04 -10.59
CA VAL A 42 0.77 1.55 -11.60
C VAL A 42 0.40 2.99 -12.00
N LEU A 43 -0.89 3.28 -12.21
CA LEU A 43 -1.35 4.64 -12.48
C LEU A 43 -1.04 5.59 -11.32
N MET A 44 -1.28 5.16 -10.07
CA MET A 44 -0.93 5.94 -8.88
C MET A 44 0.58 6.16 -8.75
N MET A 45 1.41 5.16 -9.09
CA MET A 45 2.87 5.28 -9.11
C MET A 45 3.34 6.30 -10.16
N VAL A 46 2.73 6.32 -11.34
CA VAL A 46 3.04 7.28 -12.42
C VAL A 46 2.62 8.69 -12.00
N VAL A 47 1.43 8.86 -11.43
CA VAL A 47 0.96 10.15 -10.90
C VAL A 47 1.88 10.64 -9.78
N TRP A 48 2.28 9.76 -8.86
CA TRP A 48 3.22 10.10 -7.79
C TRP A 48 4.59 10.51 -8.31
N CYS A 49 5.11 9.80 -9.32
CA CYS A 49 6.36 10.14 -10.00
C CYS A 49 6.34 11.58 -10.53
N PHE A 50 5.28 11.90 -11.27
CA PHE A 50 5.12 13.20 -11.91
C PHE A 50 5.02 14.33 -10.87
N LEU A 51 4.25 14.11 -9.81
CA LEU A 51 4.12 15.06 -8.70
C LEU A 51 5.45 15.26 -7.96
N ALA A 52 6.23 14.19 -7.74
CA ALA A 52 7.53 14.25 -7.08
C ALA A 52 8.55 15.07 -7.91
N CYS A 53 8.64 14.82 -9.22
CA CYS A 53 9.48 15.62 -10.12
C CYS A 53 9.09 17.10 -10.10
N ARG A 54 7.79 17.40 -10.10
CA ARG A 54 7.27 18.78 -10.03
C ARG A 54 7.57 19.46 -8.69
N ARG A 55 7.54 18.72 -7.57
CA ARG A 55 7.94 19.23 -6.25
C ARG A 55 9.42 19.58 -6.24
N GLN A 56 10.25 18.68 -6.77
CA GLN A 56 11.69 18.87 -6.85
C GLN A 56 12.08 20.07 -7.71
N SER A 57 11.42 20.29 -8.85
CA SER A 57 11.68 21.46 -9.70
C SER A 57 11.32 22.78 -9.02
N MET A 58 10.21 22.83 -8.27
CA MET A 58 9.84 24.01 -7.49
C MET A 58 10.78 24.28 -6.30
N CYS A 59 11.33 23.23 -5.69
CA CYS A 59 12.36 23.38 -4.66
C CYS A 59 13.66 23.89 -5.26
N PHE A 60 14.06 23.36 -6.42
CA PHE A 60 15.26 23.79 -7.12
C PHE A 60 15.16 25.26 -7.54
N GLU A 61 14.01 25.69 -8.05
CA GLU A 61 13.74 27.09 -8.37
C GLU A 61 13.94 27.99 -7.15
N LYS A 62 13.37 27.62 -5.99
CA LYS A 62 13.57 28.40 -4.75
C LYS A 62 15.03 28.42 -4.28
N VAL A 63 15.75 27.30 -4.40
CA VAL A 63 17.16 27.22 -4.01
C VAL A 63 18.01 28.17 -4.85
N VAL A 64 17.73 28.32 -6.15
CA VAL A 64 18.47 29.23 -7.06
C VAL A 64 18.30 30.71 -6.69
N TYR A 65 17.17 31.11 -6.11
CA TYR A 65 16.93 32.50 -5.67
C TYR A 65 17.50 32.81 -4.26
N THR A 66 18.19 31.87 -3.63
CA THR A 66 18.80 32.07 -2.30
C THR A 66 20.10 32.87 -2.44
N GLU A 67 20.40 33.70 -1.44
CA GLU A 67 21.56 34.60 -1.42
C GLU A 67 22.92 33.88 -1.53
N ILE A 68 23.83 34.44 -2.34
CA ILE A 68 25.08 33.78 -2.76
C ILE A 68 26.02 33.46 -1.59
N SER A 69 25.96 34.26 -0.52
CA SER A 69 26.78 34.09 0.68
C SER A 69 26.50 32.78 1.42
N TRP A 70 25.35 32.14 1.18
CA TRP A 70 24.98 30.87 1.78
C TRP A 70 25.62 29.66 1.06
N PHE A 71 26.07 29.83 -0.19
CA PHE A 71 26.71 28.79 -0.99
C PHE A 71 28.24 28.75 -0.87
N ASP A 72 28.86 29.75 -0.21
CA ASP A 72 30.32 29.84 -0.03
C ASP A 72 30.85 28.88 1.05
N GLU A 73 29.97 28.37 1.93
CA GLU A 73 30.32 27.33 2.89
C GLU A 73 30.55 25.99 2.15
N ALA A 74 31.69 25.34 2.37
CA ALA A 74 32.05 24.09 1.68
C ALA A 74 31.03 22.95 1.86
N GLU A 75 30.20 23.02 2.91
CA GLU A 75 29.12 22.07 3.21
C GLU A 75 27.82 22.34 2.42
N HIS A 76 27.65 23.53 1.81
CA HIS A 76 26.43 23.98 1.13
C HIS A 76 26.60 24.19 -0.38
N SER A 77 27.56 23.50 -1.00
CA SER A 77 27.70 23.52 -2.45
C SER A 77 26.40 23.11 -3.15
N SER A 78 26.02 23.82 -4.21
CA SER A 78 24.77 23.62 -4.97
C SER A 78 24.59 22.17 -5.46
N GLY A 79 25.68 21.48 -5.79
CA GLY A 79 25.67 20.06 -6.18
C GLY A 79 25.36 19.11 -5.00
N ALA A 80 25.86 19.41 -3.80
CA ALA A 80 25.62 18.60 -2.61
C ALA A 80 24.15 18.68 -2.15
N ILE A 81 23.55 19.85 -2.26
CA ILE A 81 22.13 20.08 -1.89
C ILE A 81 21.20 19.40 -2.89
N GLY A 82 21.48 19.51 -4.19
CA GLY A 82 20.70 18.81 -5.22
C GLY A 82 20.76 17.28 -5.07
N ALA A 83 21.93 16.74 -4.74
CA ALA A 83 22.11 15.31 -4.48
C ALA A 83 21.34 14.85 -3.24
N ARG A 84 21.40 15.60 -2.13
CA ARG A 84 20.65 15.28 -0.90
C ARG A 84 19.14 15.37 -1.11
N LEU A 85 18.64 16.43 -1.75
CA LEU A 85 17.22 16.61 -2.05
C LEU A 85 16.66 15.47 -2.92
N THR A 86 17.44 15.00 -3.90
CA THR A 86 17.07 13.86 -4.75
C THR A 86 17.05 12.56 -3.95
N THR A 87 18.05 12.36 -3.09
CA THR A 87 18.14 11.16 -2.25
C THR A 87 16.96 11.09 -1.27
N ASP A 88 16.61 12.21 -0.65
CA ASP A 88 15.47 12.29 0.28
C ASP A 88 14.13 12.05 -0.43
N THR A 89 13.92 12.63 -1.62
CA THR A 89 12.69 12.39 -2.39
C THR A 89 12.56 10.95 -2.88
N VAL A 90 13.66 10.31 -3.28
CA VAL A 90 13.68 8.89 -3.68
C VAL A 90 13.39 7.97 -2.49
N ALA A 91 14.00 8.24 -1.33
CA ALA A 91 13.78 7.46 -0.11
C ALA A 91 12.30 7.52 0.34
N VAL A 92 11.72 8.73 0.41
CA VAL A 92 10.31 8.92 0.77
C VAL A 92 9.40 8.24 -0.24
N ARG A 93 9.71 8.31 -1.54
CA ARG A 93 8.92 7.65 -2.58
C ARG A 93 8.90 6.13 -2.44
N SER A 94 10.03 5.51 -2.13
CA SER A 94 10.09 4.05 -1.93
C SER A 94 9.29 3.64 -0.68
N LEU A 95 9.50 4.34 0.43
CA LEU A 95 8.82 4.06 1.70
C LEU A 95 7.30 4.21 1.59
N VAL A 96 6.83 5.28 0.94
CA VAL A 96 5.40 5.52 0.72
C VAL A 96 4.82 4.50 -0.28
N GLY A 97 5.57 4.15 -1.33
CA GLY A 97 5.16 3.14 -2.30
C GLY A 97 4.92 1.77 -1.66
N ASP A 98 5.84 1.32 -0.81
CA ASP A 98 5.72 0.05 -0.10
C ASP A 98 4.57 0.05 0.91
N ALA A 99 4.42 1.14 1.68
CA ALA A 99 3.34 1.28 2.64
C ALA A 99 1.95 1.30 1.97
N LEU A 100 1.80 2.03 0.86
CA LEU A 100 0.56 2.07 0.09
C LEU A 100 0.24 0.71 -0.54
N ALA A 101 1.24 0.03 -1.10
CA ALA A 101 1.05 -1.30 -1.67
C ALA A 101 0.59 -2.33 -0.63
N LEU A 102 1.14 -2.27 0.59
CA LEU A 102 0.73 -3.13 1.70
C LEU A 102 -0.68 -2.80 2.18
N LEU A 103 -1.00 -1.52 2.35
CA LEU A 103 -2.33 -1.07 2.76
C LEU A 103 -3.40 -1.54 1.77
N VAL A 104 -3.17 -1.31 0.48
CA VAL A 104 -4.11 -1.68 -0.59
C VAL A 104 -4.29 -3.19 -0.67
N GLN A 105 -3.21 -3.98 -0.56
CA GLN A 105 -3.31 -5.43 -0.49
C GLN A 105 -4.11 -5.91 0.72
N ASN A 106 -3.87 -5.32 1.89
CA ASN A 106 -4.57 -5.69 3.13
C ASN A 106 -6.06 -5.35 3.07
N ILE A 107 -6.43 -4.21 2.50
CA ILE A 107 -7.83 -3.84 2.27
C ILE A 107 -8.48 -4.80 1.28
N ALA A 108 -7.86 -5.08 0.13
CA ALA A 108 -8.40 -6.00 -0.87
C ALA A 108 -8.63 -7.40 -0.30
N LYS A 109 -7.70 -7.88 0.53
CA LYS A 109 -7.78 -9.13 1.26
C LYS A 109 -8.97 -9.17 2.23
N VAL A 110 -9.16 -8.11 3.03
CA VAL A 110 -10.30 -8.01 3.96
C VAL A 110 -11.62 -7.98 3.19
N VAL A 111 -11.69 -7.23 2.10
CA VAL A 111 -12.90 -7.15 1.25
C VAL A 111 -13.21 -8.50 0.62
N ALA A 112 -12.22 -9.20 0.07
CA ALA A 112 -12.39 -10.54 -0.48
C ALA A 112 -12.90 -11.53 0.59
N ALA A 113 -12.29 -11.52 1.79
CA ALA A 113 -12.73 -12.35 2.90
C ALA A 113 -14.18 -12.05 3.34
N LEU A 114 -14.57 -10.77 3.35
CA LEU A 114 -15.93 -10.34 3.69
C LEU A 114 -16.96 -10.83 2.67
N VAL A 115 -16.67 -10.68 1.37
CA VAL A 115 -17.57 -11.15 0.28
C VAL A 115 -17.78 -12.66 0.36
N ILE A 116 -16.72 -13.42 0.63
CA ILE A 116 -16.79 -14.87 0.78
C ILE A 116 -17.62 -15.25 2.02
N ALA A 117 -17.44 -14.55 3.14
CA ALA A 117 -18.19 -14.80 4.37
C ALA A 117 -19.71 -14.58 4.18
N PHE A 118 -20.11 -13.49 3.50
CA PHE A 118 -21.51 -13.22 3.20
C PHE A 118 -22.14 -14.24 2.23
N LYS A 119 -21.35 -14.77 1.28
CA LYS A 119 -21.81 -15.79 0.33
C LYS A 119 -22.00 -17.17 0.95
N SER A 120 -21.19 -17.51 1.95
CA SER A 120 -21.25 -18.80 2.65
C SER A 120 -22.56 -18.97 3.41
N ASN A 121 -22.82 -18.10 4.40
CA ASN A 121 -24.03 -18.05 5.20
C ASN A 121 -24.09 -16.69 5.89
N GLY A 122 -25.13 -15.89 5.64
CA GLY A 122 -25.24 -14.54 6.21
C GLY A 122 -25.25 -14.49 7.74
N GLU A 123 -25.76 -15.55 8.40
CA GLU A 123 -25.76 -15.67 9.86
C GLU A 123 -24.35 -15.86 10.44
N LEU A 124 -23.47 -16.61 9.76
CA LEU A 124 -22.08 -16.79 10.18
C LEU A 124 -21.27 -15.50 9.99
N ALA A 125 -21.60 -14.70 8.97
CA ALA A 125 -20.93 -13.43 8.71
C ALA A 125 -21.15 -12.40 9.83
N LEU A 126 -22.38 -12.27 10.35
CA LEU A 126 -22.69 -11.40 11.50
C LEU A 126 -21.92 -11.82 12.76
N LEU A 127 -21.82 -13.12 13.01
CA LEU A 127 -21.08 -13.66 14.15
C LEU A 127 -19.59 -13.27 14.11
N ILE A 128 -18.95 -13.43 12.95
CA ILE A 128 -17.54 -13.06 12.75
C ILE A 128 -17.34 -11.56 12.92
N LEU A 129 -18.28 -10.74 12.44
CA LEU A 129 -18.21 -9.27 12.53
C LEU A 129 -18.34 -8.76 13.98
N VAL A 130 -19.04 -9.48 14.85
CA VAL A 130 -19.10 -9.18 16.30
C VAL A 130 -17.87 -9.70 17.04
N LEU A 131 -17.32 -10.85 16.64
CA LEU A 131 -16.09 -11.40 17.23
C LEU A 131 -14.84 -10.60 16.89
N PHE A 132 -14.76 -10.03 15.69
CA PHE A 132 -13.61 -9.24 15.22
C PHE A 132 -13.24 -8.06 16.15
N PRO A 133 -14.18 -7.17 16.54
CA PRO A 133 -13.90 -6.10 17.48
C PRO A 133 -13.67 -6.62 18.91
N LEU A 134 -14.32 -7.73 19.31
CA LEU A 134 -14.14 -8.30 20.65
C LEU A 134 -12.71 -8.85 20.85
N MET A 135 -12.16 -9.50 19.83
CA MET A 135 -10.76 -9.93 19.81
C MET A 135 -9.79 -8.74 19.84
N GLY A 136 -10.12 -7.63 19.17
CA GLY A 136 -9.34 -6.40 19.21
C GLY A 136 -9.28 -5.78 20.60
N ILE A 137 -10.41 -5.78 21.33
CA ILE A 137 -10.50 -5.25 22.69
C ILE A 137 -9.73 -6.13 23.69
N SER A 138 -9.86 -7.46 23.58
CA SER A 138 -9.12 -8.40 24.45
C SER A 138 -7.60 -8.41 24.21
N GLY A 139 -7.15 -7.98 23.03
CA GLY A 139 -5.72 -7.82 22.74
C GLY A 139 -5.14 -6.46 23.16
N TYR A 140 -5.99 -5.49 23.48
CA TYR A 140 -5.58 -4.17 23.96
C TYR A 140 -5.54 -4.08 25.50
N ILE A 141 -6.27 -4.96 26.19
CA ILE A 141 -6.25 -5.11 27.65
C ILE A 141 -5.10 -6.00 28.11
#